data_AF-A0A9E5HV23-F1
#
_entry.id   AF-A0A9E5HV23-F1
#
_cell.length_a   1.000
_cell.length_b   1.000
_cell.length_c   1.000
_cell.angle_alpha   90.00
_cell.angle_beta   90.00
_cell.angle_gamma   90.00
#
_symmetry.space_group_name_H-M   'P 1'
#
loop_
_entity.id
_entity.type
_entity.pdbx_description
1 polymer ?
#
loop_
_entity_poly.entity_id
_entity_poly.type
_entity_poly.pdbx_seq_one_letter_code
_entity_poly.pdbx_strand_id
1 'polypeptide(L)'
;MSLTLVFDTPTPDYQLYLPGPSAVHGLVLMTDGKKGVSSNASLNRNAKTKFYNAYVNKDTAYLKKLAACWNTCYDMSETNASTNSLAYISNGGFIVSKIVKNNSVTLVRNTRYNSGPKFTGNVQTVIIRSIDNPTAALQALKNKEIDVYSGQATADLASQLRAMPGIRTIGGNANAWEHVDLRFGTTFGEKDTYNGVFADKGSAADKAKALDLRRAFLLAWPRDEIVEKIYQPINPNTKVMNSIFYFPEQPAYKQVVANNGSDYYTQGTQAERTARALALVKKYYPNASATTAGFDVKFNWGTPTNARRVATIALAKAALAKAGINLIAPGNTNWNAEPIVSSEYDGQMFAWVKTSIQQSIGCNGYTYEENLTGYNADSVIQPLCDPLVQEPQENSLVIKNLTAIEKKMHDDAFGLSVARHANVVGVNEDLDGIRLGFYPQITWNFWEWKFTK
;
A
#
# COMPACT_ATOMS: atom_id res chain seq x y z
N MET A 1 -19.44 30.26 -5.51
CA MET A 1 -18.49 29.91 -6.60
C MET A 1 -18.78 28.47 -6.94
N SER A 2 -19.24 28.19 -8.16
CA SER A 2 -19.46 26.84 -8.68
C SER A 2 -18.31 26.51 -9.63
N LEU A 3 -17.83 25.28 -9.58
CA LEU A 3 -16.85 24.74 -10.52
C LEU A 3 -17.59 23.70 -11.36
N THR A 4 -17.59 23.87 -12.69
CA THR A 4 -18.07 22.84 -13.63
C THR A 4 -16.86 22.18 -14.23
N LEU A 5 -16.75 20.86 -14.06
CA LEU A 5 -15.72 20.05 -14.69
C LEU A 5 -16.35 19.34 -15.88
N VAL A 6 -15.63 19.34 -17.00
CA VAL A 6 -16.00 18.63 -18.22
C VAL A 6 -14.90 17.61 -18.47
N PHE A 7 -15.31 16.36 -18.65
CA PHE A 7 -14.41 15.25 -18.97
C PHE A 7 -14.65 14.85 -20.43
N ASP A 8 -13.59 14.65 -21.20
CA ASP A 8 -13.68 14.25 -22.62
C ASP A 8 -14.23 12.83 -22.80
N THR A 9 -14.14 12.01 -21.74
CA THR A 9 -14.75 10.68 -21.65
C THR A 9 -15.53 10.55 -20.33
N PRO A 10 -16.55 9.68 -20.25
CA PRO A 10 -17.16 9.34 -18.97
C PRO A 10 -16.07 8.92 -17.96
N THR A 11 -16.27 9.24 -16.68
CA THR A 11 -15.36 8.84 -15.60
C THR A 11 -16.22 8.36 -14.45
N PRO A 12 -16.34 7.04 -14.23
CA PRO A 12 -17.27 6.42 -13.25
C PRO A 12 -17.16 7.02 -11.85
N ASP A 13 -15.95 7.43 -11.48
CA ASP A 13 -15.58 7.92 -10.16
C ASP A 13 -15.01 9.34 -10.21
N TYR A 14 -15.56 10.18 -11.08
CA TYR A 14 -15.10 11.57 -11.27
C TYR A 14 -14.98 12.35 -9.95
N GLN A 15 -15.74 11.98 -8.91
CA GLN A 15 -15.68 12.54 -7.56
C GLN A 15 -14.30 12.39 -6.90
N LEU A 16 -13.57 11.30 -7.19
CA LEU A 16 -12.20 11.07 -6.69
C LEU A 16 -11.17 11.90 -7.44
N TYR A 17 -11.49 12.35 -8.65
CA TYR A 17 -10.63 13.17 -9.50
C TYR A 17 -10.94 14.67 -9.41
N LEU A 18 -11.86 15.07 -8.50
CA LEU A 18 -12.15 16.47 -8.26
C LEU A 18 -10.91 17.16 -7.67
N PRO A 19 -10.54 18.36 -8.14
CA PRO A 19 -9.42 19.09 -7.60
C PRO A 19 -9.65 19.40 -6.12
N GLY A 20 -8.73 18.96 -5.28
CA GLY A 20 -8.70 19.30 -3.86
C GLY A 20 -8.42 20.79 -3.66
N PRO A 21 -9.05 21.46 -2.68
CA PRO A 21 -8.79 22.87 -2.42
C PRO A 21 -7.40 23.06 -1.81
N SER A 22 -6.48 23.68 -2.57
CA SER A 22 -5.16 24.09 -2.08
C SER A 22 -5.12 25.58 -1.77
N ALA A 23 -4.44 25.96 -0.68
CA ALA A 23 -4.30 27.34 -0.24
C ALA A 23 -3.26 28.11 -1.09
N VAL A 24 -3.46 28.22 -2.42
CA VAL A 24 -2.50 28.81 -3.37
C VAL A 24 -2.04 30.23 -2.99
N HIS A 25 -2.91 31.00 -2.34
CA HIS A 25 -2.56 32.31 -1.78
C HIS A 25 -1.44 32.23 -0.75
N GLY A 26 -1.42 31.20 0.11
CA GLY A 26 -0.33 30.95 1.05
C GLY A 26 0.99 30.69 0.33
N LEU A 27 0.99 29.83 -0.69
CA LEU A 27 2.18 29.58 -1.53
C LEU A 27 2.72 30.87 -2.17
N VAL A 28 1.84 31.67 -2.77
CA VAL A 28 2.21 32.97 -3.39
C VAL A 28 2.78 33.94 -2.36
N LEU A 29 2.12 34.07 -1.20
CA LEU A 29 2.56 34.97 -0.15
C LEU A 29 3.92 34.55 0.42
N MET A 30 4.16 33.25 0.62
CA MET A 30 5.47 32.73 1.03
C MET A 30 6.54 32.97 -0.03
N THR A 31 6.22 32.73 -1.30
CA THR A 31 7.11 32.99 -2.45
C THR A 31 7.49 34.47 -2.55
N ASP A 32 6.56 35.35 -2.20
CA ASP A 32 6.76 36.81 -2.15
C ASP A 32 7.39 37.30 -0.83
N GLY A 33 7.88 36.38 0.01
CA GLY A 33 8.58 36.70 1.26
C GLY A 33 7.68 37.20 2.39
N LYS A 34 6.35 37.07 2.25
CA LYS A 34 5.40 37.44 3.32
C LYS A 34 5.39 36.37 4.41
N LYS A 35 5.21 36.83 5.65
CA LYS A 35 5.07 35.99 6.83
C LYS A 35 3.72 36.24 7.49
N GLY A 36 3.14 35.19 8.06
CA GLY A 36 1.92 35.31 8.85
C GLY A 36 0.63 35.21 8.02
N VAL A 37 -0.38 34.56 8.60
CA VAL A 37 -1.73 34.54 8.03
C VAL A 37 -2.36 35.93 8.20
N SER A 38 -2.68 36.61 7.10
CA SER A 38 -3.35 37.90 7.15
C SER A 38 -4.88 37.74 7.22
N SER A 39 -5.52 38.52 8.09
CA SER A 39 -6.99 38.71 8.07
C SER A 39 -7.45 39.59 6.89
N ASN A 40 -6.52 40.23 6.17
CA ASN A 40 -6.84 41.07 5.02
C ASN A 40 -7.26 40.20 3.82
N ALA A 41 -8.57 40.10 3.60
CA ALA A 41 -9.14 39.36 2.49
C ALA A 41 -8.66 39.85 1.11
N SER A 42 -8.35 41.14 0.96
CA SER A 42 -7.84 41.70 -0.30
C SER A 42 -6.44 41.20 -0.62
N LEU A 43 -5.56 41.07 0.38
CA LEU A 43 -4.22 40.49 0.19
C LEU A 43 -4.32 39.05 -0.33
N ASN A 44 -5.19 38.24 0.29
CA ASN A 44 -5.41 36.85 -0.10
C ASN A 44 -6.01 36.73 -1.51
N ARG A 45 -6.95 37.62 -1.88
CA ARG A 45 -7.49 37.68 -3.25
C ARG A 45 -6.42 38.07 -4.26
N ASN A 46 -5.62 39.09 -3.97
CA ASN A 46 -4.55 39.54 -4.87
C ASN A 46 -3.50 38.43 -5.09
N ALA A 47 -3.16 37.67 -4.05
CA ALA A 47 -2.27 36.51 -4.18
C ALA A 47 -2.86 35.43 -5.10
N LYS A 48 -4.17 35.13 -4.99
CA LYS A 48 -4.84 34.21 -5.94
C LYS A 48 -4.81 34.74 -7.37
N THR A 49 -5.14 36.01 -7.56
CA THR A 49 -5.10 36.67 -8.88
C THR A 49 -3.69 36.64 -9.47
N LYS A 50 -2.65 36.85 -8.65
CA LYS A 50 -1.25 36.80 -9.09
C LYS A 50 -0.87 35.41 -9.60
N PHE A 51 -1.26 34.35 -8.88
CA PHE A 51 -1.06 32.98 -9.37
C PHE A 51 -1.79 32.75 -10.70
N TYR A 52 -3.07 33.11 -10.78
CA TYR A 52 -3.87 32.93 -11.98
C TYR A 52 -3.27 33.66 -13.18
N ASN A 53 -2.85 34.92 -13.01
CA ASN A 53 -2.21 35.70 -14.07
C ASN A 53 -0.87 35.10 -14.49
N ALA A 54 -0.04 34.62 -13.54
CA ALA A 54 1.20 33.95 -13.87
C ALA A 54 0.98 32.65 -14.68
N TYR A 55 -0.08 31.89 -14.34
CA TYR A 55 -0.47 30.70 -15.09
C TYR A 55 -0.96 31.06 -16.52
N VAL A 56 -1.94 31.96 -16.64
CA VAL A 56 -2.53 32.35 -17.94
C VAL A 56 -1.50 32.95 -18.88
N ASN A 57 -0.65 33.84 -18.36
CA ASN A 57 0.39 34.50 -19.14
C ASN A 57 1.65 33.65 -19.33
N LYS A 58 1.68 32.42 -18.80
CA LYS A 58 2.84 31.52 -18.83
C LYS A 58 4.12 32.20 -18.32
N ASP A 59 4.04 32.92 -17.21
CA ASP A 59 5.21 33.51 -16.53
C ASP A 59 6.06 32.41 -15.90
N THR A 60 6.87 31.76 -16.75
CA THR A 60 7.69 30.61 -16.36
C THR A 60 8.71 30.98 -15.28
N ALA A 61 9.17 32.24 -15.23
CA ALA A 61 10.10 32.69 -14.22
C ALA A 61 9.44 32.72 -12.83
N TYR A 62 8.22 33.25 -12.72
CA TYR A 62 7.48 33.25 -11.46
C TYR A 62 6.97 31.86 -11.08
N LEU A 63 6.49 31.07 -12.05
CA LEU A 63 6.07 29.68 -11.81
C LEU A 63 7.22 28.81 -11.29
N LYS A 64 8.46 29.00 -11.78
CA LYS A 64 9.64 28.33 -11.23
C LYS A 64 9.93 28.74 -9.77
N LYS A 65 9.73 30.02 -9.41
CA LYS A 65 9.85 30.47 -8.02
C LYS A 65 8.78 29.84 -7.12
N LEU A 66 7.54 29.75 -7.60
CA LEU A 66 6.46 29.05 -6.90
C LEU A 66 6.79 27.56 -6.70
N ALA A 67 7.31 26.89 -7.72
CA ALA A 67 7.72 25.49 -7.63
C ALA A 67 8.86 25.29 -6.62
N ALA A 68 9.86 26.17 -6.61
CA ALA A 68 10.94 26.13 -5.62
C ALA A 68 10.40 26.30 -4.19
N CYS A 69 9.44 27.20 -3.98
CA CYS A 69 8.79 27.35 -2.68
C CYS A 69 7.89 26.15 -2.35
N TRP A 70 7.14 25.57 -3.30
CA TRP A 70 6.36 24.36 -3.07
C TRP A 70 7.23 23.21 -2.53
N ASN A 71 8.41 23.03 -3.11
CA ASN A 71 9.35 21.98 -2.72
C ASN A 71 10.03 22.21 -1.36
N THR A 72 10.07 23.44 -0.82
CA THR A 72 10.90 23.77 0.34
C THR A 72 10.16 24.50 1.46
N CYS A 73 9.19 25.36 1.16
CA CYS A 73 8.48 26.18 2.13
C CYS A 73 7.57 25.36 3.07
N TYR A 74 7.14 24.17 2.65
CA TYR A 74 6.34 23.25 3.48
C TYR A 74 7.18 22.14 4.13
N ASP A 75 8.46 22.04 3.80
CA ASP A 75 9.39 21.09 4.42
C ASP A 75 9.78 21.59 5.82
N MET A 76 9.01 21.16 6.82
CA MET A 76 9.17 21.57 8.21
C MET A 76 9.39 20.35 9.10
N SER A 77 10.54 20.30 9.76
CA SER A 77 10.83 19.28 10.79
C SER A 77 10.58 19.77 12.21
N GLU A 78 10.34 21.06 12.41
CA GLU A 78 10.06 21.69 13.71
C GLU A 78 9.33 23.03 13.56
N THR A 79 8.68 23.46 14.64
CA THR A 79 8.16 24.83 14.78
C THR A 79 9.11 25.65 15.64
N ASN A 80 9.62 26.75 15.09
CA ASN A 80 10.49 27.71 15.78
C ASN A 80 10.08 29.16 15.42
N ALA A 81 10.81 30.16 15.92
CA ALA A 81 10.50 31.57 15.70
C ALA A 81 10.55 31.99 14.21
N SER A 82 11.24 31.23 13.37
CA SER A 82 11.36 31.49 11.93
C SER A 82 10.26 30.82 11.10
N THR A 83 9.47 29.92 11.70
CA THR A 83 8.39 29.21 11.01
C THR A 83 7.34 30.19 10.49
N ASN A 84 7.04 30.10 9.20
CA ASN A 84 6.01 30.91 8.58
C ASN A 84 4.63 30.26 8.79
N SER A 85 3.74 30.91 9.54
CA SER A 85 2.39 30.36 9.81
C SER A 85 1.51 30.23 8.57
N LEU A 86 1.90 30.82 7.43
CA LEU A 86 1.28 30.53 6.13
C LEU A 86 1.39 29.06 5.72
N ALA A 87 2.41 28.34 6.19
CA ALA A 87 2.59 26.92 5.92
C ALA A 87 1.58 26.02 6.67
N TYR A 88 0.86 26.56 7.67
CA TYR A 88 -0.15 25.83 8.45
C TYR A 88 -1.59 26.12 8.03
N ILE A 89 -1.80 26.87 6.93
CA ILE A 89 -3.16 27.12 6.43
C ILE A 89 -3.81 25.79 6.05
N SER A 90 -4.95 25.49 6.66
CA SER A 90 -5.72 24.28 6.38
C SER A 90 -7.22 24.56 6.48
N ASN A 91 -7.97 23.78 5.71
CA ASN A 91 -9.43 23.74 5.75
C ASN A 91 -9.95 22.47 6.46
N GLY A 92 -9.07 21.72 7.13
CA GLY A 92 -9.43 20.52 7.90
C GLY A 92 -9.99 20.84 9.28
N GLY A 93 -10.50 19.81 9.98
CA GLY A 93 -11.07 19.96 11.32
C GLY A 93 -10.03 20.27 12.42
N PHE A 94 -8.76 19.96 12.18
CA PHE A 94 -7.63 20.32 13.02
C PHE A 94 -6.53 21.00 12.18
N ILE A 95 -5.78 21.92 12.78
CA ILE A 95 -4.65 22.63 12.17
C ILE A 95 -3.39 22.36 13.00
N VAL A 96 -2.25 22.17 12.34
CA VAL A 96 -0.94 22.05 13.00
C VAL A 96 -0.64 23.31 13.82
N SER A 97 -0.33 23.14 15.11
CA SER A 97 0.08 24.21 16.00
C SER A 97 1.56 24.16 16.37
N LYS A 98 2.12 22.95 16.48
CA LYS A 98 3.52 22.75 16.88
C LYS A 98 4.08 21.44 16.33
N ILE A 99 5.30 21.48 15.82
CA ILE A 99 6.09 20.33 15.43
C ILE A 99 7.32 20.30 16.33
N VAL A 100 7.55 19.17 17.00
CA VAL A 100 8.78 18.88 17.72
C VAL A 100 9.50 17.79 16.97
N LYS A 101 10.69 18.11 16.46
CA LYS A 101 11.48 17.23 15.61
C LYS A 101 11.64 15.84 16.22
N ASN A 102 11.39 14.81 15.41
CA ASN A 102 11.47 13.39 15.78
C ASN A 102 10.67 13.01 17.04
N ASN A 103 9.64 13.79 17.38
CA ASN A 103 8.92 13.62 18.62
C ASN A 103 7.41 13.70 18.42
N SER A 104 6.88 14.85 17.99
CA SER A 104 5.42 15.01 17.90
C SER A 104 4.98 16.08 16.91
N VAL A 105 3.75 15.91 16.41
CA VAL A 105 2.98 16.96 15.74
C VAL A 105 1.73 17.21 16.56
N THR A 106 1.60 18.42 17.09
CA THR A 106 0.39 18.89 17.79
C THR A 106 -0.53 19.56 16.79
N LEU A 107 -1.79 19.16 16.79
CA LEU A 107 -2.88 19.78 16.05
C LEU A 107 -3.94 20.29 17.02
N VAL A 108 -4.52 21.45 16.72
CA VAL A 108 -5.60 22.08 17.50
C VAL A 108 -6.84 22.25 16.65
N ARG A 109 -8.01 22.22 17.29
CA ARG A 109 -9.30 22.33 16.61
C ARG A 109 -9.36 23.61 15.77
N ASN A 110 -9.73 23.45 14.50
CA ASN A 110 -9.91 24.57 13.60
C ASN A 110 -11.27 25.22 13.83
N THR A 111 -11.28 26.39 14.47
CA THR A 111 -12.51 27.15 14.74
C THR A 111 -13.22 27.64 13.48
N ARG A 112 -12.55 27.59 12.31
CA ARG A 112 -13.10 27.99 11.00
C ARG A 112 -13.52 26.81 10.13
N TYR A 113 -13.47 25.59 10.65
CA TYR A 113 -13.84 24.39 9.90
C TYR A 113 -15.32 24.38 9.51
N ASN A 114 -15.59 24.31 8.20
CA ASN A 114 -16.94 24.26 7.65
C ASN A 114 -17.06 23.37 6.39
N SER A 115 -16.02 22.61 6.08
CA SER A 115 -15.85 21.90 4.81
C SER A 115 -16.19 20.42 4.86
N GLY A 116 -16.55 19.89 6.02
CA GLY A 116 -16.96 18.50 6.20
C GLY A 116 -17.87 18.31 7.42
N PRO A 117 -17.99 17.08 7.96
CA PRO A 117 -18.95 16.76 9.01
C PRO A 117 -18.76 17.63 10.25
N LYS A 118 -19.88 18.10 10.84
CA LYS A 118 -19.82 18.86 12.10
C LYS A 118 -19.20 18.00 13.21
N PHE A 119 -18.38 18.63 14.06
CA PHE A 119 -17.86 17.98 15.26
C PHE A 119 -19.00 17.57 16.20
N THR A 120 -19.08 16.27 16.48
CA THR A 120 -19.93 15.69 17.51
C THR A 120 -19.11 15.28 18.74
N GLY A 121 -17.80 15.14 18.58
CA GLY A 121 -16.83 14.87 19.63
C GLY A 121 -16.29 16.10 20.37
N ASN A 122 -15.63 15.86 21.51
CA ASN A 122 -15.13 16.92 22.40
C ASN A 122 -13.61 17.14 22.36
N VAL A 123 -12.86 16.38 21.55
CA VAL A 123 -11.40 16.52 21.41
C VAL A 123 -11.01 17.89 20.83
N GLN A 124 -10.19 18.65 21.57
CA GLN A 124 -9.69 19.98 21.17
C GLN A 124 -8.28 19.95 20.60
N THR A 125 -7.47 19.00 21.05
CA THR A 125 -6.06 18.86 20.67
C THR A 125 -5.78 17.41 20.34
N VAL A 126 -5.06 17.18 19.25
CA VAL A 126 -4.55 15.87 18.85
C VAL A 126 -3.03 15.96 18.80
N ILE A 127 -2.35 15.04 19.48
CA ILE A 127 -0.89 14.94 19.41
C ILE A 127 -0.55 13.63 18.71
N ILE A 128 0.04 13.74 17.52
CA ILE A 128 0.61 12.60 16.82
C ILE A 128 2.03 12.40 17.37
N ARG A 129 2.23 11.35 18.17
CA ARG A 129 3.51 11.03 18.80
C ARG A 129 4.28 10.00 17.97
N SER A 130 5.53 10.29 17.64
CA SER A 130 6.44 9.32 17.03
C SER A 130 7.17 8.53 18.12
N ILE A 131 6.99 7.21 18.13
CA ILE A 131 7.67 6.27 19.02
C ILE A 131 8.13 5.08 18.18
N ASP A 132 9.42 5.04 17.84
CA ASP A 132 9.95 4.08 16.87
C ASP A 132 10.00 2.64 17.40
N ASN A 133 10.13 2.48 18.72
CA ASN A 133 10.20 1.18 19.37
C ASN A 133 8.79 0.70 19.77
N PRO A 134 8.28 -0.42 19.21
CA PRO A 134 6.94 -0.92 19.52
C PRO A 134 6.72 -1.24 21.00
N THR A 135 7.73 -1.75 21.70
CA THR A 135 7.66 -2.03 23.14
C THR A 135 7.51 -0.76 23.96
N ALA A 136 8.28 0.29 23.62
CA ALA A 136 8.15 1.60 24.27
C ALA A 136 6.78 2.22 24.00
N ALA A 137 6.25 2.07 22.79
CA ALA A 137 4.91 2.57 22.43
C ALA A 137 3.81 1.84 23.21
N LEU A 138 3.93 0.53 23.43
CA LEU A 138 3.02 -0.22 24.30
C LEU A 138 3.10 0.21 25.76
N GLN A 139 4.29 0.51 26.28
CA GLN A 139 4.43 1.06 27.64
C GLN A 139 3.81 2.45 27.75
N ALA A 140 4.02 3.32 26.75
CA ALA A 140 3.39 4.63 26.70
C ALA A 140 1.86 4.52 26.70
N LEU A 141 1.29 3.57 25.94
CA LEU A 141 -0.14 3.30 25.94
C LEU A 141 -0.62 2.83 27.33
N LYS A 142 0.10 1.87 27.93
CA LYS A 142 -0.20 1.34 29.26
C LYS A 142 -0.16 2.42 30.35
N ASN A 143 0.78 3.35 30.25
CA ASN A 143 0.94 4.47 31.17
C ASN A 143 -0.01 5.63 30.87
N LYS A 144 -0.88 5.53 29.84
CA LYS A 144 -1.74 6.60 29.33
C LYS A 144 -0.99 7.85 28.87
N GLU A 145 0.28 7.70 28.46
CA GLU A 145 1.06 8.76 27.79
C GLU A 145 0.61 8.96 26.33
N ILE A 146 -0.02 7.93 25.74
CA ILE A 146 -0.76 8.00 24.47
C ILE A 146 -2.13 7.34 24.65
N ASP A 147 -3.13 7.83 23.92
CA ASP A 147 -4.49 7.29 23.96
C ASP A 147 -4.80 6.27 22.87
N VAL A 148 -4.02 6.28 21.79
CA VAL A 148 -4.23 5.39 20.64
C VAL A 148 -2.89 4.89 20.13
N TYR A 149 -2.81 3.58 19.94
CA TYR A 149 -1.69 2.89 19.34
C TYR A 149 -2.14 2.12 18.10
N SER A 150 -1.49 2.36 16.96
CA SER A 150 -1.77 1.70 15.68
C SER A 150 -0.47 1.36 14.95
N GLY A 151 0.35 0.50 15.56
CA GLY A 151 1.61 0.03 14.97
C GLY A 151 1.44 -1.17 14.03
N GLN A 152 2.57 -1.63 13.49
CA GLN A 152 2.65 -2.84 12.67
C GLN A 152 2.17 -4.07 13.46
N ALA A 153 1.07 -4.70 13.02
CA ALA A 153 0.48 -5.82 13.75
C ALA A 153 1.40 -7.07 13.75
N THR A 154 1.62 -7.63 14.94
CA THR A 154 2.26 -8.94 15.19
C THR A 154 1.42 -9.76 16.17
N ALA A 155 1.66 -11.07 16.22
CA ALA A 155 0.95 -11.97 17.14
C ALA A 155 1.12 -11.55 18.61
N ASP A 156 2.38 -11.28 19.00
CA ASP A 156 2.76 -10.84 20.33
C ASP A 156 2.10 -9.50 20.69
N LEU A 157 2.17 -8.51 19.79
CA LEU A 157 1.52 -7.22 19.98
C LEU A 157 0.01 -7.35 20.17
N ALA A 158 -0.64 -8.18 19.35
CA ALA A 158 -2.09 -8.40 19.46
C ALA A 158 -2.47 -9.07 20.78
N SER A 159 -1.66 -10.00 21.26
CA SER A 159 -1.84 -10.62 22.58
C SER A 159 -1.68 -9.61 23.71
N GLN A 160 -0.62 -8.80 23.68
CA GLN A 160 -0.35 -7.78 24.70
C GLN A 160 -1.45 -6.72 24.77
N LEU A 161 -1.95 -6.23 23.63
CA LEU A 161 -3.04 -5.24 23.59
C LEU A 161 -4.36 -5.80 24.14
N ARG A 162 -4.71 -7.05 23.82
CA ARG A 162 -5.94 -7.69 24.32
C ARG A 162 -5.92 -7.93 25.83
N ALA A 163 -4.75 -8.16 26.41
CA ALA A 163 -4.57 -8.40 27.83
C ALA A 163 -4.39 -7.11 28.64
N MET A 164 -4.26 -5.94 28.00
CA MET A 164 -3.93 -4.68 28.65
C MET A 164 -5.16 -4.06 29.33
N PRO A 165 -5.17 -3.89 30.68
CA PRO A 165 -6.28 -3.25 31.37
C PRO A 165 -6.45 -1.79 30.95
N GLY A 166 -7.69 -1.31 30.90
CA GLY A 166 -8.00 0.07 30.52
C GLY A 166 -7.84 0.38 29.02
N ILE A 167 -7.50 -0.61 28.20
CA ILE A 167 -7.34 -0.48 26.76
C ILE A 167 -8.36 -1.39 26.04
N ARG A 168 -9.14 -0.80 25.15
CA ARG A 168 -9.99 -1.51 24.20
C ARG A 168 -9.21 -1.79 22.92
N THR A 169 -9.23 -3.04 22.47
CA THR A 169 -8.64 -3.41 21.17
C THR A 169 -9.70 -3.32 20.06
N ILE A 170 -9.39 -2.61 18.99
CA ILE A 170 -10.16 -2.60 17.75
C ILE A 170 -9.42 -3.47 16.74
N GLY A 171 -10.03 -4.61 16.39
CA GLY A 171 -9.51 -5.53 15.39
C GLY A 171 -10.30 -5.45 14.08
N GLY A 172 -9.68 -5.89 12.99
CA GLY A 172 -10.35 -6.04 11.70
C GLY A 172 -9.38 -6.39 10.60
N ASN A 173 -9.87 -6.62 9.39
CA ASN A 173 -9.00 -6.77 8.23
C ASN A 173 -8.73 -5.39 7.61
N ALA A 174 -7.49 -5.10 7.26
CA ALA A 174 -7.12 -3.90 6.51
C ALA A 174 -7.43 -4.09 5.03
N ASN A 175 -7.55 -3.01 4.24
CA ASN A 175 -7.63 -3.11 2.77
C ASN A 175 -6.24 -3.23 2.13
N ALA A 176 -5.31 -3.86 2.84
CA ALA A 176 -3.96 -4.16 2.37
C ALA A 176 -3.74 -5.68 2.42
N TRP A 177 -2.99 -6.22 1.48
CA TRP A 177 -2.67 -7.66 1.44
C TRP A 177 -1.24 -7.88 0.97
N GLU A 178 -0.55 -8.88 1.55
CA GLU A 178 0.73 -9.30 1.00
C GLU A 178 0.53 -10.18 -0.24
N HIS A 179 1.46 -10.06 -1.17
CA HIS A 179 1.56 -10.87 -2.38
C HIS A 179 3.02 -11.14 -2.69
N VAL A 180 3.24 -12.12 -3.55
CA VAL A 180 4.55 -12.51 -4.08
C VAL A 180 4.49 -12.42 -5.58
N ASP A 181 5.35 -11.61 -6.19
CA ASP A 181 5.40 -11.39 -7.63
C ASP A 181 6.76 -11.83 -8.17
N LEU A 182 6.76 -12.45 -9.35
CA LEU A 182 7.97 -12.92 -10.00
C LEU A 182 8.35 -12.00 -11.15
N ARG A 183 9.65 -11.83 -11.37
CA ARG A 183 10.20 -11.06 -12.49
C ARG A 183 10.08 -11.84 -13.79
N PHE A 184 9.63 -11.19 -14.85
CA PHE A 184 9.53 -11.76 -16.20
C PHE A 184 10.59 -11.18 -17.14
N GLY A 185 10.88 -9.89 -16.98
CA GLY A 185 11.73 -9.13 -17.88
C GLY A 185 12.13 -7.78 -17.29
N THR A 186 12.79 -6.97 -18.10
CA THR A 186 13.11 -5.58 -17.75
C THR A 186 11.83 -4.79 -17.56
N THR A 187 11.69 -4.12 -16.43
CA THR A 187 10.58 -3.21 -16.14
C THR A 187 10.65 -1.93 -16.93
N PHE A 188 9.50 -1.26 -17.05
CA PHE A 188 9.43 0.04 -17.69
C PHE A 188 10.40 1.03 -17.05
N GLY A 189 11.10 1.82 -17.87
CA GLY A 189 12.02 2.87 -17.42
C GLY A 189 13.38 2.37 -16.92
N GLU A 190 13.54 1.07 -16.66
CA GLU A 190 14.81 0.50 -16.21
C GLU A 190 15.78 0.30 -17.37
N LYS A 191 17.06 0.60 -17.12
CA LYS A 191 18.15 0.44 -18.10
C LYS A 191 18.81 -0.94 -18.00
N ASP A 192 18.84 -1.50 -16.80
CA ASP A 192 19.48 -2.78 -16.57
C ASP A 192 18.58 -3.92 -17.03
N THR A 193 19.11 -4.77 -17.90
CA THR A 193 18.36 -5.89 -18.45
C THR A 193 18.24 -7.03 -17.45
N TYR A 194 17.01 -7.49 -17.20
CA TYR A 194 16.80 -8.67 -16.38
C TYR A 194 17.18 -9.94 -17.16
N ASN A 195 18.14 -10.71 -16.61
CA ASN A 195 18.66 -11.95 -17.19
C ASN A 195 18.60 -13.14 -16.21
N GLY A 196 17.82 -13.00 -15.14
CA GLY A 196 17.74 -13.97 -14.05
C GLY A 196 17.01 -15.26 -14.41
N VAL A 197 16.73 -16.08 -13.40
CA VAL A 197 16.29 -17.46 -13.61
C VAL A 197 14.89 -17.59 -14.20
N PHE A 198 14.05 -16.56 -14.02
CA PHE A 198 12.70 -16.48 -14.58
C PHE A 198 12.61 -15.65 -15.86
N ALA A 199 13.74 -15.16 -16.40
CA ALA A 199 13.74 -14.34 -17.60
C ALA A 199 13.23 -15.13 -18.82
N ASP A 200 12.30 -14.52 -19.57
CA ASP A 200 11.95 -15.00 -20.90
C ASP A 200 13.05 -14.58 -21.90
N LYS A 201 13.92 -15.54 -22.25
CA LYS A 201 15.04 -15.30 -23.19
C LYS A 201 14.63 -15.44 -24.67
N GLY A 202 13.34 -15.46 -24.96
CA GLY A 202 12.78 -15.32 -26.31
C GLY A 202 12.51 -16.63 -27.05
N SER A 203 13.31 -17.68 -26.84
CA SER A 203 13.06 -18.99 -27.47
C SER A 203 11.87 -19.73 -26.81
N ALA A 204 11.21 -20.62 -27.57
CA ALA A 204 10.11 -21.43 -27.02
C ALA A 204 10.56 -22.32 -25.84
N ALA A 205 11.79 -22.83 -25.90
CA ALA A 205 12.37 -23.64 -24.83
C ALA A 205 12.67 -22.80 -23.58
N ASP A 206 13.18 -21.58 -23.75
CA ASP A 206 13.44 -20.66 -22.64
C ASP A 206 12.13 -20.21 -21.98
N LYS A 207 11.11 -19.92 -22.77
CA LYS A 207 9.75 -19.61 -22.28
C LYS A 207 9.18 -20.74 -21.43
N ALA A 208 9.28 -21.97 -21.93
CA ALA A 208 8.82 -23.15 -21.22
C ALA A 208 9.62 -23.37 -19.92
N LYS A 209 10.95 -23.20 -19.96
CA LYS A 209 11.80 -23.28 -18.77
C LYS A 209 11.44 -22.23 -17.74
N ALA A 210 11.35 -20.97 -18.13
CA ALA A 210 11.01 -19.87 -17.23
C ALA A 210 9.64 -20.09 -16.57
N LEU A 211 8.64 -20.52 -17.35
CA LEU A 211 7.31 -20.85 -16.84
C LEU A 211 7.34 -22.00 -15.82
N ASP A 212 8.03 -23.10 -16.13
CA ASP A 212 8.14 -24.26 -15.23
C ASP A 212 8.85 -23.87 -13.92
N LEU A 213 9.91 -23.06 -13.98
CA LEU A 213 10.63 -22.60 -12.78
C LEU A 213 9.80 -21.61 -11.95
N ARG A 214 9.06 -20.68 -12.58
CA ARG A 214 8.11 -19.80 -11.87
C ARG A 214 6.99 -20.61 -11.19
N ARG A 215 6.42 -21.60 -11.90
CA ARG A 215 5.42 -22.52 -11.32
C ARG A 215 5.97 -23.30 -10.15
N ALA A 216 7.20 -23.83 -10.25
CA ALA A 216 7.85 -24.54 -9.16
C ALA A 216 8.00 -23.65 -7.92
N PHE A 217 8.46 -22.41 -8.09
CA PHE A 217 8.58 -21.45 -7.01
C PHE A 217 7.24 -21.18 -6.31
N LEU A 218 6.19 -20.85 -7.08
CA LEU A 218 4.87 -20.52 -6.54
C LEU A 218 4.16 -21.72 -5.89
N LEU A 219 4.32 -22.94 -6.43
CA LEU A 219 3.79 -24.17 -5.82
C LEU A 219 4.44 -24.47 -4.46
N ALA A 220 5.74 -24.22 -4.34
CA ALA A 220 6.50 -24.47 -3.12
C ALA A 220 6.37 -23.35 -2.07
N TRP A 221 5.82 -22.19 -2.43
CA TRP A 221 5.60 -21.09 -1.48
C TRP A 221 4.53 -21.47 -0.43
N PRO A 222 4.84 -21.48 0.87
CA PRO A 222 4.01 -22.13 1.89
C PRO A 222 2.89 -21.23 2.42
N ARG A 223 1.94 -20.83 1.56
CA ARG A 223 0.87 -19.86 1.92
C ARG A 223 0.04 -20.29 3.12
N ASP A 224 -0.36 -21.56 3.20
CA ASP A 224 -1.16 -22.08 4.31
C ASP A 224 -0.42 -21.91 5.65
N GLU A 225 0.83 -22.36 5.71
CA GLU A 225 1.68 -22.27 6.91
C GLU A 225 1.98 -20.80 7.29
N ILE A 226 2.20 -19.92 6.30
CA ILE A 226 2.39 -18.49 6.53
C ILE A 226 1.12 -17.90 7.17
N VAL A 227 -0.06 -18.19 6.62
CA VAL A 227 -1.32 -17.67 7.18
C VAL A 227 -1.55 -18.20 8.59
N GLU A 228 -1.39 -19.50 8.81
CA GLU A 228 -1.57 -20.15 10.09
C GLU A 228 -0.63 -19.61 11.17
N LYS A 229 0.67 -19.47 10.87
CA LYS A 229 1.66 -19.11 11.89
C LYS A 229 1.85 -17.62 12.10
N ILE A 230 1.52 -16.80 11.10
CA ILE A 230 1.85 -15.36 11.13
C ILE A 230 0.59 -14.49 11.21
N TYR A 231 -0.46 -14.83 10.47
CA TYR A 231 -1.65 -13.95 10.35
C TYR A 231 -2.77 -14.35 11.29
N GLN A 232 -3.09 -15.64 11.41
CA GLN A 232 -4.17 -16.14 12.27
C GLN A 232 -3.98 -15.82 13.76
N PRO A 233 -2.75 -15.79 14.34
CA PRO A 233 -2.56 -15.35 15.71
C PRO A 233 -2.95 -13.88 15.94
N ILE A 234 -2.88 -13.06 14.88
CA ILE A 234 -3.30 -11.66 14.89
C ILE A 234 -4.81 -11.55 14.67
N ASN A 235 -5.34 -12.22 13.64
CA ASN A 235 -6.77 -12.32 13.36
C ASN A 235 -7.13 -13.77 12.98
N PRO A 236 -7.81 -14.54 13.88
CA PRO A 236 -8.14 -15.94 13.63
C PRO A 236 -8.99 -16.19 12.37
N ASN A 237 -9.69 -15.16 11.88
CA ASN A 237 -10.52 -15.25 10.68
C ASN A 237 -9.73 -15.07 9.37
N THR A 238 -8.43 -14.79 9.42
CA THR A 238 -7.62 -14.62 8.21
C THR A 238 -7.56 -15.93 7.42
N LYS A 239 -7.81 -15.81 6.12
CA LYS A 239 -7.76 -16.90 5.14
C LYS A 239 -6.68 -16.62 4.10
N VAL A 240 -6.16 -17.68 3.51
CA VAL A 240 -5.32 -17.59 2.32
C VAL A 240 -6.10 -16.90 1.20
N MET A 241 -5.45 -15.97 0.52
CA MET A 241 -6.02 -15.27 -0.63
C MET A 241 -5.71 -16.00 -1.93
N ASN A 242 -6.75 -16.35 -2.68
CA ASN A 242 -6.66 -17.03 -3.98
C ASN A 242 -7.16 -16.17 -5.14
N SER A 243 -7.42 -14.88 -4.89
CA SER A 243 -7.72 -13.87 -5.89
C SER A 243 -6.80 -12.68 -5.68
N ILE A 244 -6.46 -12.01 -6.78
CA ILE A 244 -5.60 -10.82 -6.85
C ILE A 244 -6.43 -9.56 -6.62
N PHE A 245 -7.68 -9.52 -7.11
CA PHE A 245 -8.56 -8.34 -7.04
C PHE A 245 -9.60 -8.41 -5.91
N TYR A 246 -9.97 -9.62 -5.47
CA TYR A 246 -11.05 -9.81 -4.51
C TYR A 246 -10.55 -10.37 -3.16
N PHE A 247 -11.05 -9.76 -2.10
CA PHE A 247 -10.85 -10.27 -0.74
C PHE A 247 -11.80 -11.43 -0.42
N PRO A 248 -11.40 -12.39 0.45
CA PRO A 248 -12.20 -13.58 0.76
C PRO A 248 -13.63 -13.33 1.24
N GLU A 249 -13.91 -12.15 1.79
CA GLU A 249 -15.22 -11.77 2.33
C GLU A 249 -16.14 -11.15 1.28
N GLN A 250 -15.63 -10.82 0.10
CA GLN A 250 -16.40 -10.15 -0.94
C GLN A 250 -17.33 -11.15 -1.66
N PRO A 251 -18.57 -10.76 -2.03
CA PRO A 251 -19.55 -11.66 -2.62
C PRO A 251 -19.05 -12.41 -3.87
N ALA A 252 -18.28 -11.74 -4.73
CA ALA A 252 -17.76 -12.31 -5.98
C ALA A 252 -16.60 -13.30 -5.79
N TYR A 253 -15.95 -13.34 -4.62
CA TYR A 253 -14.70 -14.08 -4.41
C TYR A 253 -14.80 -15.56 -4.79
N LYS A 254 -15.87 -16.24 -4.35
CA LYS A 254 -16.06 -17.68 -4.63
C LYS A 254 -16.18 -17.96 -6.12
N GLN A 255 -16.89 -17.11 -6.85
CA GLN A 255 -17.06 -17.25 -8.31
C GLN A 255 -15.73 -17.00 -9.03
N VAL A 256 -14.98 -15.99 -8.63
CA VAL A 256 -13.68 -15.64 -9.23
C VAL A 256 -12.68 -16.78 -9.01
N VAL A 257 -12.50 -17.23 -7.77
CA VAL A 257 -11.54 -18.29 -7.40
C VAL A 257 -11.84 -19.61 -8.12
N ALA A 258 -13.11 -19.93 -8.36
CA ALA A 258 -13.49 -21.13 -9.11
C ALA A 258 -13.05 -21.11 -10.58
N ASN A 259 -12.73 -19.93 -11.14
CA ASN A 259 -12.50 -19.75 -12.57
C ASN A 259 -11.17 -19.06 -12.92
N ASN A 260 -10.42 -18.57 -11.92
CA ASN A 260 -9.21 -17.79 -12.12
C ASN A 260 -7.91 -18.62 -12.21
N GLY A 261 -7.97 -19.96 -12.19
CA GLY A 261 -6.79 -20.83 -12.29
C GLY A 261 -5.89 -20.89 -11.05
N SER A 262 -6.31 -20.32 -9.92
CA SER A 262 -5.55 -20.40 -8.64
C SER A 262 -5.53 -21.81 -8.04
N ASP A 263 -6.40 -22.71 -8.51
CA ASP A 263 -6.47 -24.13 -8.14
C ASP A 263 -5.15 -24.87 -8.41
N TYR A 264 -4.45 -24.52 -9.50
CA TYR A 264 -3.14 -25.08 -9.83
C TYR A 264 -2.15 -24.97 -8.65
N TYR A 265 -2.24 -23.88 -7.89
CA TYR A 265 -1.35 -23.52 -6.77
C TYR A 265 -1.94 -23.78 -5.38
N THR A 266 -3.16 -24.34 -5.29
CA THR A 266 -3.86 -24.57 -4.01
C THR A 266 -4.34 -26.01 -3.83
N GLN A 267 -4.46 -26.77 -4.91
CA GLN A 267 -4.90 -28.15 -4.85
C GLN A 267 -3.92 -29.04 -4.06
N GLY A 268 -4.48 -29.97 -3.30
CA GLY A 268 -3.73 -30.92 -2.49
C GLY A 268 -3.10 -30.31 -1.25
N THR A 269 -2.23 -31.07 -0.62
CA THR A 269 -1.40 -30.67 0.52
C THR A 269 -0.17 -29.87 0.06
N GLN A 270 0.43 -29.11 0.97
CA GLN A 270 1.70 -28.43 0.67
C GLN A 270 2.80 -29.41 0.25
N ALA A 271 2.83 -30.62 0.82
CA ALA A 271 3.82 -31.64 0.45
C ALA A 271 3.67 -32.10 -1.01
N GLU A 272 2.44 -32.32 -1.48
CA GLU A 272 2.16 -32.68 -2.87
C GLU A 272 2.53 -31.54 -3.83
N ARG A 273 2.23 -30.29 -3.48
CA ARG A 273 2.64 -29.11 -4.27
C ARG A 273 4.16 -28.96 -4.32
N THR A 274 4.86 -29.16 -3.20
CA THR A 274 6.32 -29.14 -3.15
C THR A 274 6.94 -30.29 -3.97
N ALA A 275 6.34 -31.48 -3.98
CA ALA A 275 6.78 -32.59 -4.83
C ALA A 275 6.61 -32.27 -6.33
N ARG A 276 5.48 -31.67 -6.72
CA ARG A 276 5.24 -31.16 -8.08
C ARG A 276 6.27 -30.09 -8.46
N ALA A 277 6.55 -29.17 -7.55
CA ALA A 277 7.58 -28.16 -7.75
C ALA A 277 8.96 -28.78 -8.00
N LEU A 278 9.38 -29.72 -7.15
CA LEU A 278 10.66 -30.42 -7.32
C LEU A 278 10.75 -31.16 -8.67
N ALA A 279 9.66 -31.78 -9.13
CA ALA A 279 9.61 -32.44 -10.43
C ALA A 279 9.84 -31.45 -11.59
N LEU A 280 9.22 -30.26 -11.53
CA LEU A 280 9.46 -29.18 -12.51
C LEU A 280 10.92 -28.70 -12.47
N VAL A 281 11.51 -28.53 -11.28
CA VAL A 281 12.93 -28.17 -11.15
C VAL A 281 13.83 -29.25 -11.77
N LYS A 282 13.57 -30.53 -11.49
CA LYS A 282 14.37 -31.67 -11.98
C LYS A 282 14.38 -31.82 -13.50
N LYS A 283 13.38 -31.31 -14.21
CA LYS A 283 13.38 -31.25 -15.68
C LYS A 283 14.59 -30.49 -16.25
N TYR A 284 15.11 -29.51 -15.50
CA TYR A 284 16.24 -28.66 -15.91
C TYR A 284 17.47 -28.86 -15.02
N TYR A 285 17.29 -29.35 -13.80
CA TYR A 285 18.33 -29.58 -12.81
C TYR A 285 18.17 -30.98 -12.19
N PRO A 286 18.60 -32.06 -12.87
CA PRO A 286 18.27 -33.43 -12.47
C PRO A 286 18.71 -33.84 -11.05
N ASN A 287 19.80 -33.22 -10.56
CA ASN A 287 20.35 -33.47 -9.23
C ASN A 287 19.71 -32.63 -8.12
N ALA A 288 18.72 -31.78 -8.45
CA ALA A 288 18.04 -30.95 -7.47
C ALA A 288 17.33 -31.81 -6.41
N SER A 289 17.47 -31.42 -5.15
CA SER A 289 16.91 -32.13 -4.00
C SER A 289 16.72 -31.16 -2.84
N ALA A 290 16.20 -31.63 -1.72
CA ALA A 290 16.04 -30.82 -0.50
C ALA A 290 17.36 -30.24 0.03
N THR A 291 18.49 -30.87 -0.29
CA THR A 291 19.84 -30.49 0.17
C THR A 291 20.75 -30.01 -0.96
N THR A 292 20.26 -30.01 -2.19
CA THR A 292 21.03 -29.62 -3.38
C THR A 292 20.14 -28.73 -4.23
N ALA A 293 20.35 -27.42 -4.15
CA ALA A 293 19.60 -26.47 -4.96
C ALA A 293 19.96 -26.63 -6.44
N GLY A 294 18.96 -26.60 -7.31
CA GLY A 294 19.16 -26.50 -8.76
C GLY A 294 19.54 -25.09 -9.19
N PHE A 295 19.00 -24.07 -8.50
CA PHE A 295 19.26 -22.67 -8.80
C PHE A 295 18.97 -21.78 -7.58
N ASP A 296 19.48 -20.55 -7.66
CA ASP A 296 19.24 -19.48 -6.71
C ASP A 296 18.13 -18.55 -7.19
N VAL A 297 17.35 -18.02 -6.25
CA VAL A 297 16.38 -16.95 -6.46
C VAL A 297 16.77 -15.77 -5.59
N LYS A 298 17.16 -14.64 -6.21
CA LYS A 298 17.39 -13.37 -5.51
C LYS A 298 16.04 -12.70 -5.28
N PHE A 299 15.68 -12.48 -4.03
CA PHE A 299 14.32 -12.08 -3.69
C PHE A 299 14.29 -10.82 -2.84
N ASN A 300 13.65 -9.79 -3.38
CA ASN A 300 13.49 -8.53 -2.69
C ASN A 300 12.32 -8.61 -1.71
N TRP A 301 12.53 -8.10 -0.51
CA TRP A 301 11.46 -7.91 0.44
C TRP A 301 11.83 -6.71 1.30
N GLY A 302 10.81 -6.03 1.83
CA GLY A 302 10.97 -4.80 2.60
C GLY A 302 12.01 -4.86 3.72
N THR A 303 12.16 -3.73 4.42
CA THR A 303 13.18 -3.61 5.46
C THR A 303 13.20 -4.78 6.47
N PRO A 304 14.39 -5.27 6.88
CA PRO A 304 14.55 -6.30 7.90
C PRO A 304 13.90 -5.96 9.25
N THR A 305 13.53 -4.70 9.49
CA THR A 305 12.76 -4.30 10.68
C THR A 305 11.31 -4.76 10.65
N ASN A 306 10.80 -5.21 9.49
CA ASN A 306 9.47 -5.80 9.39
C ASN A 306 9.49 -7.26 9.83
N ALA A 307 9.25 -7.50 11.13
CA ALA A 307 9.24 -8.82 11.74
C ALA A 307 8.27 -9.81 11.06
N ARG A 308 7.16 -9.33 10.49
CA ARG A 308 6.19 -10.18 9.77
C ARG A 308 6.81 -10.77 8.50
N ARG A 309 7.51 -9.95 7.71
CA ARG A 309 8.20 -10.42 6.49
C ARG A 309 9.42 -11.25 6.81
N VAL A 310 10.18 -10.93 7.86
CA VAL A 310 11.28 -11.78 8.37
C VAL A 310 10.79 -13.21 8.62
N ALA A 311 9.70 -13.36 9.38
CA ALA A 311 9.11 -14.67 9.67
C ALA A 311 8.58 -15.36 8.40
N THR A 312 7.97 -14.61 7.48
CA THR A 312 7.48 -15.15 6.21
C THR A 312 8.62 -15.71 5.35
N ILE A 313 9.71 -14.96 5.21
CA ILE A 313 10.89 -15.37 4.45
C ILE A 313 11.58 -16.58 5.08
N ALA A 314 11.62 -16.69 6.41
CA ALA A 314 12.16 -17.88 7.08
C ALA A 314 11.37 -19.15 6.73
N LEU A 315 10.03 -19.08 6.75
CA LEU A 315 9.16 -20.20 6.33
C LEU A 315 9.35 -20.51 4.84
N ALA A 316 9.38 -19.48 3.98
CA ALA A 316 9.57 -19.65 2.54
C ALA A 316 10.93 -20.29 2.20
N LYS A 317 12.03 -19.85 2.84
CA LYS A 317 13.37 -20.45 2.67
C LYS A 317 13.35 -21.95 2.97
N ALA A 318 12.75 -22.35 4.09
CA ALA A 318 12.66 -23.76 4.48
C ALA A 318 11.79 -24.59 3.52
N ALA A 319 10.69 -24.03 3.01
CA ALA A 319 9.80 -24.71 2.07
C ALA A 319 10.39 -24.84 0.66
N LEU A 320 11.01 -23.77 0.15
CA LEU A 320 11.63 -23.74 -1.18
C LEU A 320 12.85 -24.64 -1.28
N ALA A 321 13.65 -24.77 -0.20
CA ALA A 321 14.76 -25.70 -0.16
C ALA A 321 14.31 -27.14 -0.48
N LYS A 322 13.15 -27.57 0.05
CA LYS A 322 12.57 -28.90 -0.23
C LYS A 322 12.21 -29.12 -1.71
N ALA A 323 11.98 -28.04 -2.46
CA ALA A 323 11.75 -28.05 -3.91
C ALA A 323 13.04 -27.94 -4.73
N GLY A 324 14.22 -27.92 -4.09
CA GLY A 324 15.50 -27.74 -4.76
C GLY A 324 15.76 -26.29 -5.19
N ILE A 325 15.18 -25.31 -4.48
CA ILE A 325 15.32 -23.88 -4.77
C ILE A 325 16.00 -23.19 -3.59
N ASN A 326 17.11 -22.49 -3.83
CA ASN A 326 17.76 -21.69 -2.81
C ASN A 326 17.25 -20.24 -2.85
N LEU A 327 16.64 -19.77 -1.77
CA LEU A 327 16.09 -18.42 -1.68
C LEU A 327 17.09 -17.45 -1.01
N ILE A 328 17.68 -16.56 -1.79
CA ILE A 328 18.60 -15.51 -1.33
C ILE A 328 17.79 -14.24 -1.08
N ALA A 329 17.50 -13.98 0.19
CA ALA A 329 16.60 -12.90 0.60
C ALA A 329 17.13 -12.22 1.89
N PRO A 330 18.11 -11.30 1.81
CA PRO A 330 18.70 -10.63 2.97
C PRO A 330 17.80 -9.52 3.56
N GLY A 331 16.83 -9.03 2.79
CA GLY A 331 15.98 -7.89 3.13
C GLY A 331 16.64 -6.57 2.74
N ASN A 332 15.82 -5.55 2.44
CA ASN A 332 16.30 -4.29 1.85
C ASN A 332 16.12 -3.12 2.82
N THR A 333 17.21 -2.65 3.43
CA THR A 333 17.17 -1.48 4.34
C THR A 333 16.87 -0.17 3.61
N ASN A 334 17.13 -0.13 2.30
CA ASN A 334 16.86 1.01 1.43
C ASN A 334 15.53 0.85 0.68
N TRP A 335 14.57 0.06 1.16
CA TRP A 335 13.32 -0.25 0.46
C TRP A 335 12.57 0.95 -0.16
N ASN A 336 12.65 2.14 0.45
CA ASN A 336 12.00 3.35 -0.06
C ASN A 336 12.82 4.10 -1.13
N ALA A 337 14.11 3.80 -1.25
CA ALA A 337 15.06 4.45 -2.17
C ALA A 337 15.56 3.49 -3.26
N GLU A 338 15.60 2.18 -3.00
CA GLU A 338 15.84 1.16 -4.01
C GLU A 338 14.54 0.78 -4.71
N PRO A 339 14.50 0.84 -6.04
CA PRO A 339 13.28 0.58 -6.77
C PRO A 339 12.88 -0.89 -6.66
N ILE A 340 11.60 -1.11 -6.34
CA ILE A 340 10.87 -2.38 -6.51
C ILE A 340 10.97 -2.89 -7.98
N VAL A 341 11.38 -2.02 -8.90
CA VAL A 341 11.62 -2.33 -10.30
C VAL A 341 13.04 -2.86 -10.62
N SER A 342 13.96 -2.94 -9.65
CA SER A 342 15.35 -3.40 -9.90
C SER A 342 15.43 -4.79 -10.54
N SER A 343 16.22 -4.88 -11.62
CA SER A 343 16.56 -6.12 -12.35
C SER A 343 17.52 -7.04 -11.59
N GLU A 344 18.02 -6.64 -10.41
CA GLU A 344 18.88 -7.49 -9.58
C GLU A 344 18.14 -8.65 -8.92
N TYR A 345 16.81 -8.54 -8.82
CA TYR A 345 15.95 -9.49 -8.12
C TYR A 345 15.06 -10.27 -9.10
N ASP A 346 14.94 -11.58 -8.84
CA ASP A 346 14.10 -12.52 -9.57
C ASP A 346 12.63 -12.49 -9.12
N GLY A 347 12.36 -11.94 -7.94
CA GLY A 347 11.01 -11.80 -7.44
C GLY A 347 10.97 -10.95 -6.19
N GLN A 348 9.77 -10.69 -5.70
CA GLN A 348 9.57 -9.82 -4.57
C GLN A 348 8.30 -10.10 -3.77
N MET A 349 8.32 -9.67 -2.52
CA MET A 349 7.15 -9.66 -1.64
C MET A 349 6.93 -8.28 -1.06
N PHE A 350 5.74 -7.73 -1.35
CA PHE A 350 5.26 -6.53 -0.69
C PHE A 350 3.74 -6.55 -0.56
N ALA A 351 3.15 -5.41 -0.19
CA ALA A 351 1.72 -5.30 0.02
C ALA A 351 1.11 -4.25 -0.89
N TRP A 352 0.04 -4.65 -1.59
CA TRP A 352 -0.86 -3.72 -2.24
C TRP A 352 -1.86 -3.18 -1.24
N VAL A 353 -2.37 -1.98 -1.52
CA VAL A 353 -3.43 -1.34 -0.73
C VAL A 353 -4.54 -0.91 -1.66
N LYS A 354 -5.76 -1.38 -1.39
CA LYS A 354 -6.96 -0.94 -2.06
C LYS A 354 -7.41 0.39 -1.45
N THR A 355 -7.22 1.47 -2.21
CA THR A 355 -7.49 2.85 -1.78
C THR A 355 -8.91 3.31 -2.07
N SER A 356 -9.61 2.63 -2.98
CA SER A 356 -10.98 2.94 -3.40
C SER A 356 -11.79 1.69 -3.75
N ILE A 357 -13.08 1.87 -4.05
CA ILE A 357 -13.98 0.82 -4.51
C ILE A 357 -14.16 0.80 -6.04
N GLN A 358 -13.33 1.55 -6.78
CA GLN A 358 -13.44 1.68 -8.24
C GLN A 358 -13.35 0.32 -8.90
N GLN A 359 -14.13 0.09 -9.96
CA GLN A 359 -14.16 -1.20 -10.66
C GLN A 359 -12.84 -1.54 -11.37
N SER A 360 -12.05 -0.53 -11.76
CA SER A 360 -10.73 -0.67 -12.39
C SER A 360 -9.57 -0.72 -11.38
N ILE A 361 -9.85 -0.64 -10.08
CA ILE A 361 -8.79 -0.55 -9.07
C ILE A 361 -7.89 -1.78 -9.13
N GLY A 362 -6.60 -1.55 -9.34
CA GLY A 362 -5.58 -2.58 -9.52
C GLY A 362 -5.25 -2.93 -10.97
N CYS A 363 -6.03 -2.50 -11.98
CA CYS A 363 -5.66 -2.69 -13.39
C CYS A 363 -4.31 -2.04 -13.72
N ASN A 364 -4.12 -0.78 -13.29
CA ASN A 364 -2.89 -0.02 -13.57
C ASN A 364 -1.63 -0.75 -13.08
N GLY A 365 -1.68 -1.38 -11.89
CA GLY A 365 -0.53 -2.11 -11.32
C GLY A 365 -0.04 -3.30 -12.14
N TYR A 366 -0.80 -3.72 -13.15
CA TYR A 366 -0.44 -4.83 -14.04
C TYR A 366 -0.27 -4.42 -15.51
N THR A 367 -0.50 -3.14 -15.83
CA THR A 367 -0.39 -2.57 -17.18
C THR A 367 0.69 -1.49 -17.21
N TYR A 368 1.52 -1.45 -18.26
CA TYR A 368 2.41 -0.32 -18.55
C TYR A 368 3.38 0.07 -17.40
N GLU A 369 3.48 1.37 -17.04
CA GLU A 369 4.50 1.94 -16.12
C GLU A 369 4.46 1.42 -14.69
N GLU A 370 3.28 1.06 -14.17
CA GLU A 370 3.12 0.60 -12.79
C GLU A 370 3.37 -0.91 -12.64
N ASN A 371 3.64 -1.62 -13.75
CA ASN A 371 3.98 -3.03 -13.71
C ASN A 371 5.43 -3.23 -13.23
N LEU A 372 5.55 -3.66 -11.98
CA LEU A 372 6.83 -3.78 -11.28
C LEU A 372 7.57 -5.09 -11.53
N THR A 373 7.18 -5.88 -12.55
CA THR A 373 7.75 -7.23 -12.83
C THR A 373 8.31 -7.40 -14.24
N GLY A 374 8.09 -6.44 -15.13
CA GLY A 374 8.40 -6.57 -16.55
C GLY A 374 7.53 -7.61 -17.26
N TYR A 375 6.40 -7.99 -16.66
CA TYR A 375 5.42 -8.89 -17.27
C TYR A 375 4.71 -8.20 -18.43
N ASN A 376 4.81 -8.75 -19.64
CA ASN A 376 4.17 -8.18 -20.81
C ASN A 376 2.97 -9.02 -21.25
N ALA A 377 1.78 -8.64 -20.76
CA ALA A 377 0.51 -9.22 -21.17
C ALA A 377 -0.52 -8.13 -21.52
N ASP A 378 -0.06 -6.93 -21.90
CA ASP A 378 -0.92 -5.78 -22.19
C ASP A 378 -1.92 -6.10 -23.31
N SER A 379 -1.56 -6.94 -24.28
CA SER A 379 -2.48 -7.41 -25.33
C SER A 379 -3.67 -8.21 -24.83
N VAL A 380 -3.64 -8.70 -23.57
CA VAL A 380 -4.74 -9.40 -22.92
C VAL A 380 -5.33 -8.57 -21.78
N ILE A 381 -4.49 -7.97 -20.94
CA ILE A 381 -4.93 -7.23 -19.74
C ILE A 381 -5.54 -5.89 -20.13
N GLN A 382 -4.90 -5.12 -21.02
CA GLN A 382 -5.37 -3.79 -21.39
C GLN A 382 -6.80 -3.82 -21.98
N PRO A 383 -7.13 -4.68 -22.96
CA PRO A 383 -8.50 -4.75 -23.50
C PRO A 383 -9.56 -5.15 -22.47
N LEU A 384 -9.18 -5.87 -21.41
CA LEU A 384 -10.09 -6.27 -20.34
C LEU A 384 -10.25 -5.18 -19.27
N CYS A 385 -9.23 -4.34 -19.10
CA CYS A 385 -9.22 -3.21 -18.18
C CYS A 385 -9.82 -1.93 -18.79
N ASP A 386 -9.66 -1.68 -20.09
CA ASP A 386 -10.13 -0.46 -20.76
C ASP A 386 -11.62 -0.15 -20.49
N PRO A 387 -12.56 -1.11 -20.63
CA PRO A 387 -13.97 -0.83 -20.35
C PRO A 387 -14.23 -0.47 -18.88
N LEU A 388 -13.40 -0.98 -17.96
CA LEU A 388 -13.53 -0.72 -16.53
C LEU A 388 -13.11 0.71 -16.16
N VAL A 389 -12.24 1.34 -16.95
CA VAL A 389 -11.75 2.71 -16.72
C VAL A 389 -12.68 3.74 -17.37
N GLN A 390 -13.27 3.41 -18.52
CA GLN A 390 -14.01 4.37 -19.36
C GLN A 390 -15.41 4.69 -18.85
N GLU A 391 -16.18 3.72 -18.37
CA GLU A 391 -17.55 3.98 -17.89
C GLU A 391 -18.01 2.92 -16.89
N PRO A 392 -18.99 3.21 -16.01
CA PRO A 392 -19.50 2.23 -15.06
C PRO A 392 -20.00 1.00 -15.81
N GLN A 393 -19.50 -0.19 -15.44
CA GLN A 393 -19.89 -1.44 -16.07
C GLN A 393 -20.85 -2.21 -15.16
N GLU A 394 -21.68 -3.07 -15.77
CA GLU A 394 -22.45 -4.05 -15.02
C GLU A 394 -21.52 -4.95 -14.21
N ASN A 395 -21.87 -5.21 -12.94
CA ASN A 395 -21.03 -5.99 -12.02
C ASN A 395 -20.62 -7.36 -12.58
N SER A 396 -21.49 -7.99 -13.37
CA SER A 396 -21.21 -9.28 -14.01
C SER A 396 -20.07 -9.19 -15.04
N LEU A 397 -19.96 -8.07 -15.78
CA LEU A 397 -18.89 -7.83 -16.72
C LEU A 397 -17.58 -7.50 -16.00
N VAL A 398 -17.63 -6.72 -14.93
CA VAL A 398 -16.46 -6.46 -14.07
C VAL A 398 -15.88 -7.77 -13.55
N ILE A 399 -16.72 -8.63 -12.96
CA ILE A 399 -16.30 -9.94 -12.44
C ILE A 399 -15.72 -10.80 -13.56
N LYS A 400 -16.35 -10.84 -14.74
CA LYS A 400 -15.86 -11.60 -15.90
C LYS A 400 -14.47 -11.15 -16.34
N ASN A 401 -14.27 -9.85 -16.51
CA ASN A 401 -13.00 -9.30 -16.99
C ASN A 401 -11.88 -9.50 -15.98
N LEU A 402 -12.12 -9.19 -14.70
CA LEU A 402 -11.12 -9.40 -13.64
C LEU A 402 -10.78 -10.88 -13.46
N THR A 403 -11.75 -11.79 -13.58
CA THR A 403 -11.49 -13.24 -13.54
C THR A 403 -10.61 -13.68 -14.72
N ALA A 404 -10.85 -13.15 -15.92
CA ALA A 404 -10.05 -13.47 -17.09
C ALA A 404 -8.60 -12.95 -16.99
N ILE A 405 -8.42 -11.75 -16.41
CA ILE A 405 -7.09 -11.20 -16.11
C ILE A 405 -6.37 -12.11 -15.10
N GLU A 406 -7.00 -12.45 -13.96
CA GLU A 406 -6.37 -13.33 -12.97
C GLU A 406 -6.04 -14.71 -13.54
N LYS A 407 -6.91 -15.26 -14.39
CA LYS A 407 -6.63 -16.51 -15.09
C LYS A 407 -5.36 -16.42 -15.92
N LYS A 408 -5.22 -15.37 -16.73
CA LYS A 408 -4.01 -15.16 -17.54
C LYS A 408 -2.76 -15.04 -16.66
N MET A 409 -2.85 -14.28 -15.57
CA MET A 409 -1.74 -14.10 -14.62
C MET A 409 -1.34 -15.41 -13.92
N HIS A 410 -2.29 -16.21 -13.46
CA HIS A 410 -1.99 -17.52 -12.87
C HIS A 410 -1.47 -18.51 -13.91
N ASP A 411 -2.01 -18.53 -15.14
CA ASP A 411 -1.53 -19.41 -16.21
C ASP A 411 -0.05 -19.15 -16.53
N ASP A 412 0.39 -17.88 -16.48
CA ASP A 412 1.77 -17.45 -16.74
C ASP A 412 2.71 -17.50 -15.51
N ALA A 413 2.15 -17.87 -14.35
CA ALA A 413 2.84 -17.88 -13.07
C ALA A 413 3.36 -16.50 -12.63
N PHE A 414 2.51 -15.47 -12.75
CA PHE A 414 2.83 -14.08 -12.37
C PHE A 414 3.25 -13.95 -10.90
N GLY A 415 2.40 -14.47 -10.02
CA GLY A 415 2.51 -14.26 -8.60
C GLY A 415 1.32 -14.85 -7.85
N LEU A 416 1.35 -14.74 -6.53
CA LEU A 416 0.28 -15.21 -5.65
C LEU A 416 -0.01 -14.19 -4.56
N SER A 417 -1.30 -13.95 -4.31
CA SER A 417 -1.73 -13.30 -3.07
C SER A 417 -1.53 -14.26 -1.89
N VAL A 418 -1.18 -13.70 -0.73
CA VAL A 418 -0.91 -14.46 0.49
C VAL A 418 -2.04 -14.25 1.49
N ALA A 419 -2.13 -13.05 2.06
CA ALA A 419 -3.10 -12.74 3.11
C ALA A 419 -3.35 -11.25 3.25
N ARG A 420 -4.58 -10.89 3.63
CA ARG A 420 -4.89 -9.55 4.12
C ARG A 420 -4.13 -9.26 5.39
N HIS A 421 -3.65 -8.03 5.52
CA HIS A 421 -3.15 -7.53 6.79
C HIS A 421 -4.30 -7.44 7.77
N ALA A 422 -4.02 -7.77 9.03
CA ALA A 422 -4.91 -7.49 10.13
C ALA A 422 -4.59 -6.11 10.72
N ASN A 423 -5.62 -5.36 11.05
CA ASN A 423 -5.55 -4.19 11.91
C ASN A 423 -5.69 -4.63 13.36
N VAL A 424 -4.81 -4.12 14.22
CA VAL A 424 -4.94 -4.21 15.67
C VAL A 424 -4.60 -2.85 16.25
N VAL A 425 -5.60 -2.18 16.79
CA VAL A 425 -5.47 -0.82 17.33
C VAL A 425 -5.80 -0.88 18.82
N GLY A 426 -4.89 -0.40 19.66
CA GLY A 426 -5.14 -0.21 21.09
C GLY A 426 -5.69 1.18 21.33
N VAL A 427 -6.81 1.30 22.03
CA VAL A 427 -7.47 2.57 22.35
C VAL A 427 -7.73 2.65 23.84
N ASN A 428 -7.32 3.74 24.48
CA ASN A 428 -7.71 4.08 25.85
C ASN A 428 -9.24 3.98 25.98
N GLU A 429 -9.74 3.21 26.94
CA GLU A 429 -11.18 2.96 27.09
C GLU A 429 -12.00 4.24 27.31
N ASP A 430 -11.36 5.30 27.86
CA ASP A 430 -11.98 6.60 28.07
C ASP A 430 -12.16 7.39 26.76
N LEU A 431 -11.50 6.98 25.66
CA LEU A 431 -11.62 7.56 24.32
C LEU A 431 -12.58 6.74 23.43
N ASP A 432 -13.74 7.33 23.15
CA ASP A 432 -14.76 6.80 22.26
C ASP A 432 -14.67 7.42 20.86
N GLY A 433 -15.23 6.74 19.86
CA GLY A 433 -15.32 7.22 18.49
C GLY A 433 -14.16 6.81 17.58
N ILE A 434 -13.16 6.06 18.03
CA ILE A 434 -12.13 5.50 17.11
C ILE A 434 -12.72 4.37 16.28
N ARG A 435 -12.57 4.43 14.95
CA ARG A 435 -13.04 3.42 13.99
C ARG A 435 -11.99 3.12 12.92
N LEU A 436 -11.97 1.88 12.44
CA LEU A 436 -11.16 1.52 11.27
C LEU A 436 -11.75 2.17 10.01
N GLY A 437 -10.89 2.77 9.18
CA GLY A 437 -11.25 3.34 7.88
C GLY A 437 -11.09 2.35 6.73
N PHE A 438 -11.45 2.80 5.53
CA PHE A 438 -11.27 2.04 4.28
C PHE A 438 -9.79 1.89 3.92
N TYR A 439 -9.07 3.00 3.77
CA TYR A 439 -7.61 2.98 3.76
C TYR A 439 -7.12 2.71 5.20
N PRO A 440 -5.98 2.03 5.46
CA PRO A 440 -5.47 1.75 6.80
C PRO A 440 -5.13 3.03 7.57
N GLN A 441 -6.18 3.71 8.02
CA GLN A 441 -6.19 4.95 8.77
C GLN A 441 -7.34 4.89 9.76
N ILE A 442 -7.01 5.19 11.00
CA ILE A 442 -7.97 5.34 12.10
C ILE A 442 -8.47 6.77 12.25
N THR A 443 -7.88 7.71 11.49
CA THR A 443 -8.07 9.16 11.62
C THR A 443 -9.23 9.70 10.81
N TRP A 444 -9.88 8.87 9.99
CA TRP A 444 -10.88 9.32 9.02
C TRP A 444 -12.12 9.93 9.65
N ASN A 445 -12.50 9.51 10.87
CA ASN A 445 -13.69 9.98 11.58
C ASN A 445 -13.38 10.86 12.80
N PHE A 446 -12.31 11.64 12.73
CA PHE A 446 -11.82 12.49 13.82
C PHE A 446 -12.88 13.40 14.48
N TRP A 447 -13.95 13.76 13.75
CA TRP A 447 -15.00 14.64 14.24
C TRP A 447 -15.91 13.98 15.29
N GLU A 448 -15.88 12.65 15.41
CA GLU A 448 -16.67 11.86 16.35
C GLU A 448 -15.94 11.58 17.66
N TRP A 449 -14.63 11.83 17.72
CA TRP A 449 -13.79 11.41 18.84
C TRP A 449 -14.13 12.19 20.11
N LYS A 450 -14.38 11.46 21.20
CA LYS A 450 -14.74 12.06 22.48
C LYS A 450 -14.15 11.30 23.65
N PHE A 451 -13.69 12.03 24.66
CA PHE A 451 -13.45 11.46 25.97
C PHE A 451 -14.79 11.37 26.73
N THR A 452 -15.08 10.19 27.28
CA THR A 452 -16.35 9.90 27.98
C THR A 452 -16.31 10.20 29.48
N LYS A 453 -15.14 10.56 30.02
CA LYS A 453 -14.94 10.97 31.40
C LYS A 453 -14.17 12.28 31.46
#